data_AF-A0A7V7QLY1-F1
#
_entry.id   AF-A0A7V7QLY1-F1
#
_cell.length_a   1.000
_cell.length_b   1.000
_cell.length_c   1.000
_cell.angle_alpha   90.00
_cell.angle_beta   90.00
_cell.angle_gamma   90.00
#
_symmetry.space_group_name_H-M   'P 1'
#
loop_
_entity.id
_entity.type
_entity.pdbx_description
1 polymer ?
#
loop_
_entity_poly.entity_id
_entity_poly.type
_entity_poly.pdbx_seq_one_letter_code
_entity_poly.pdbx_strand_id
1 'polypeptide(L)'
;MSKSKNKNVKKPSLLYIIAGLLVVLVVATSLLKNASNKNEATITTKETNATKGQLSETGDLIIPIADISDQAQFYEYDADGTMLEVLAIKASDGTIRTAFNTCQVCFGSGRGYYEQVGNQLVCQNCGNRFSQDDVEVTKGGCNPVPIQEADKTVDNTNITISKEFLNSAKELFDNWKL
;
A
#
# COMPACT_ATOMS: atom_id res chain seq x y z
N MET A 1 11.56 63.40 -69.76
CA MET A 1 11.66 62.00 -70.27
C MET A 1 12.72 61.26 -69.48
N SER A 2 12.33 60.29 -68.63
CA SER A 2 13.23 59.18 -68.29
C SER A 2 12.40 57.97 -67.86
N LYS A 3 12.55 56.89 -68.61
CA LYS A 3 11.80 55.65 -68.52
C LYS A 3 12.17 54.87 -67.24
N SER A 4 11.13 54.34 -66.59
CA SER A 4 11.21 53.33 -65.53
C SER A 4 12.01 52.10 -65.99
N LYS A 5 13.01 51.69 -65.22
CA LYS A 5 13.70 50.40 -65.37
C LYS A 5 13.17 49.40 -64.33
N ASN A 6 12.51 48.39 -64.86
CA ASN A 6 11.94 47.24 -64.19
C ASN A 6 13.03 46.37 -63.55
N LYS A 7 12.93 46.06 -62.24
CA LYS A 7 13.79 45.07 -61.56
C LYS A 7 13.04 43.74 -61.50
N ASN A 8 13.51 42.76 -62.25
CA ASN A 8 13.01 41.38 -62.25
C ASN A 8 13.33 40.68 -60.93
N VAL A 9 12.31 40.39 -60.12
CA VAL A 9 12.42 39.53 -58.92
C VAL A 9 12.22 38.08 -59.35
N LYS A 10 13.23 37.23 -59.16
CA LYS A 10 13.16 35.78 -59.46
C LYS A 10 12.27 35.08 -58.43
N LYS A 11 11.21 34.40 -58.87
CA LYS A 11 10.32 33.59 -58.02
C LYS A 11 11.03 32.29 -57.60
N PRO A 12 10.96 31.87 -56.34
CA PRO A 12 11.55 30.60 -55.90
C PRO A 12 10.80 29.41 -56.54
N SER A 13 11.52 28.33 -56.82
CA SER A 13 10.96 27.14 -57.46
C SER A 13 10.03 26.38 -56.52
N LEU A 14 8.94 25.84 -57.07
CA LEU A 14 7.84 25.19 -56.36
C LEU A 14 8.28 23.99 -55.49
N LEU A 15 9.42 23.39 -55.80
CA LEU A 15 10.03 22.27 -55.06
C LEU A 15 10.46 22.65 -53.62
N TYR A 16 10.93 23.89 -53.40
CA TYR A 16 11.34 24.33 -52.05
C TYR A 16 10.15 24.64 -51.13
N ILE A 17 9.00 25.00 -51.70
CA ILE A 17 7.77 25.25 -50.95
C ILE A 17 7.21 23.93 -50.40
N ILE A 18 7.25 22.86 -51.19
CA ILE A 18 6.75 21.53 -50.80
C ILE A 18 7.67 20.88 -49.75
N ALA A 19 8.99 21.00 -49.89
CA ALA A 19 9.93 20.50 -48.90
C ALA A 19 9.80 21.23 -47.54
N GLY A 20 9.57 22.55 -47.56
CA GLY A 20 9.30 23.33 -46.34
C GLY A 20 7.99 22.91 -45.65
N LEU A 21 6.93 22.63 -46.40
CA LEU A 21 5.64 22.21 -45.85
C LEU A 21 5.69 20.83 -45.18
N LEU A 22 6.44 19.89 -45.74
CA LEU A 22 6.59 18.54 -45.18
C LEU A 22 7.38 18.55 -43.86
N VAL A 23 8.40 19.39 -43.72
CA VAL A 23 9.17 19.52 -42.46
C VAL A 23 8.31 20.14 -41.35
N VAL A 24 7.46 21.12 -41.66
CA VAL A 24 6.54 21.73 -40.67
C VAL A 24 5.48 20.73 -40.19
N LEU A 25 4.97 19.86 -41.06
CA LEU A 25 3.99 18.81 -40.70
C LEU A 25 4.57 17.72 -39.79
N VAL A 26 5.84 17.33 -39.99
CA VAL A 26 6.51 16.32 -39.13
C VAL A 26 6.86 16.90 -37.75
N VAL A 27 7.21 18.19 -37.67
CA VAL A 27 7.45 18.87 -36.38
C VAL A 27 6.14 19.15 -35.63
N ALA A 28 5.04 19.43 -36.34
CA ALA A 28 3.73 19.64 -35.71
C ALA A 28 3.13 18.35 -35.08
N THR A 29 3.39 17.18 -35.66
CA THR A 29 2.89 15.90 -35.12
C THR A 29 3.70 15.37 -33.93
N SER A 30 4.93 15.86 -33.72
CA SER A 30 5.79 15.47 -32.59
C SER A 30 5.58 16.30 -31.32
N LEU A 31 4.75 17.36 -31.37
CA LEU A 31 4.44 18.22 -30.21
C LEU A 31 3.06 17.97 -29.56
N LEU A 32 2.29 16.98 -30.04
CA LEU A 32 0.93 16.68 -29.53
C LEU A 32 0.84 15.41 -28.67
N LYS A 33 1.97 14.86 -28.20
CA LYS A 33 1.99 13.75 -27.23
C LYS A 33 2.53 14.20 -25.87
N ASN A 34 1.84 15.15 -25.21
CA ASN A 34 2.01 15.35 -23.76
C ASN A 34 0.87 16.17 -23.14
N ALA A 35 -0.33 15.59 -23.02
CA ALA A 35 -1.39 16.15 -22.20
C ALA A 35 -2.44 15.09 -21.85
N SER A 36 -2.12 14.23 -20.89
CA SER A 36 -3.11 13.56 -20.05
C SER A 36 -2.52 13.39 -18.65
N ASN A 37 -2.14 14.52 -18.04
CA ASN A 37 -2.09 14.61 -16.58
C ASN A 37 -3.53 14.70 -16.10
N LYS A 38 -4.13 13.54 -15.83
CA LYS A 38 -5.26 13.48 -14.92
C LYS A 38 -4.68 13.85 -13.56
N ASN A 39 -4.89 15.10 -13.15
CA ASN A 39 -4.81 15.48 -11.75
C ASN A 39 -5.95 14.72 -11.05
N GLU A 40 -5.67 13.49 -10.64
CA GLU A 40 -6.33 12.97 -9.46
C GLU A 40 -5.90 13.87 -8.32
N ALA A 41 -6.86 14.58 -7.75
CA ALA A 41 -6.69 15.15 -6.43
C ALA A 41 -6.39 13.96 -5.53
N THR A 42 -5.11 13.75 -5.20
CA THR A 42 -4.69 12.94 -4.08
C THR A 42 -5.28 13.61 -2.84
N ILE A 43 -6.49 13.19 -2.49
CA ILE A 43 -6.94 13.27 -1.12
C ILE A 43 -5.91 12.41 -0.38
N THR A 44 -5.04 13.05 0.39
CA THR A 44 -4.23 12.38 1.41
C THR A 44 -5.20 11.88 2.48
N THR A 45 -5.94 10.83 2.17
CA THR A 45 -6.34 9.85 3.17
C THR A 45 -5.03 9.23 3.64
N LYS A 46 -4.76 9.32 4.95
CA LYS A 46 -3.75 8.47 5.57
C LYS A 46 -4.09 7.03 5.21
N GLU A 47 -3.40 6.44 4.25
CA GLU A 47 -3.46 5.02 3.98
C GLU A 47 -2.88 4.30 5.19
N THR A 48 -3.73 3.57 5.90
CA THR A 48 -3.29 2.39 6.65
C THR A 48 -2.52 1.50 5.68
N ASN A 49 -1.23 1.27 5.93
CA ASN A 49 -0.36 0.40 5.14
C ASN A 49 -0.74 -1.08 5.32
N ALA A 50 -1.93 -1.47 4.86
CA ALA A 50 -2.30 -2.86 4.68
C ALA A 50 -1.68 -3.38 3.39
N THR A 51 -0.90 -4.43 3.50
CA THR A 51 -0.24 -5.11 2.39
C THR A 51 -0.80 -6.51 2.26
N LYS A 52 -0.95 -7.00 1.03
CA LYS A 52 -1.33 -8.40 0.83
C LYS A 52 -0.19 -9.30 1.31
N GLY A 53 -0.49 -10.24 2.21
CA GLY A 53 0.50 -11.16 2.76
C GLY A 53 1.15 -12.03 1.69
N GLN A 54 2.47 -12.20 1.77
CA GLN A 54 3.19 -13.18 0.94
C GLN A 54 2.89 -14.59 1.48
N LEU A 55 2.55 -15.52 0.59
CA LEU A 55 2.21 -16.89 0.97
C LEU A 55 3.27 -17.89 0.50
N SER A 56 3.52 -18.93 1.29
CA SER A 56 4.26 -20.12 0.85
C SER A 56 3.43 -20.99 -0.10
N GLU A 57 4.03 -22.04 -0.66
CA GLU A 57 3.32 -23.05 -1.46
C GLU A 57 2.25 -23.80 -0.65
N THR A 58 2.44 -23.92 0.66
CA THR A 58 1.48 -24.53 1.61
C THR A 58 0.40 -23.56 2.09
N GLY A 59 0.48 -22.28 1.69
CA GLY A 59 -0.45 -21.24 2.09
C GLY A 59 -0.15 -20.61 3.45
N ASP A 60 1.05 -20.82 4.00
CA ASP A 60 1.47 -20.16 5.24
C ASP A 60 1.81 -18.70 4.96
N LEU A 61 1.50 -17.82 5.90
CA LEU A 61 1.84 -16.40 5.80
C LEU A 61 3.33 -16.21 6.10
N ILE A 62 4.04 -15.58 5.17
CA ILE A 62 5.45 -15.23 5.27
C ILE A 62 5.56 -13.71 5.45
N ILE A 63 6.18 -13.29 6.55
CA ILE A 63 6.42 -11.89 6.89
C ILE A 63 7.93 -11.65 6.90
N PRO A 64 8.48 -10.86 5.94
CA PRO A 64 9.89 -10.52 5.92
C PRO A 64 10.26 -9.63 7.11
N ILE A 65 11.26 -10.05 7.88
CA ILE A 65 11.76 -9.29 9.04
C ILE A 65 12.31 -7.92 8.62
N ALA A 66 12.86 -7.83 7.40
CA ALA A 66 13.41 -6.60 6.85
C ALA A 66 12.38 -5.47 6.68
N ASP A 67 11.09 -5.81 6.54
CA ASP A 67 10.01 -4.85 6.33
C ASP A 67 9.46 -4.30 7.66
N ILE A 68 9.85 -4.89 8.79
CA ILE A 68 9.29 -4.56 10.11
C ILE A 68 10.09 -3.43 10.77
N SER A 69 9.37 -2.38 11.14
CA SER A 69 9.89 -1.19 11.82
C SER A 69 9.04 -0.83 13.03
N ASP A 70 9.26 0.34 13.63
CA ASP A 70 8.37 0.91 14.66
C ASP A 70 7.03 1.39 14.08
N GLN A 71 6.84 1.32 12.76
CA GLN A 71 5.55 1.45 12.08
C GLN A 71 4.98 0.05 11.82
N ALA A 72 3.84 -0.24 12.44
CA ALA A 72 3.05 -1.44 12.25
C ALA A 72 2.79 -1.66 10.77
N GLN A 73 3.19 -2.85 10.32
CA GLN A 73 2.79 -3.39 9.04
C GLN A 73 1.57 -4.28 9.26
N PHE A 74 0.60 -4.17 8.38
CA PHE A 74 -0.62 -4.95 8.42
C PHE A 74 -0.65 -5.86 7.19
N TYR A 75 -0.80 -7.17 7.40
CA TYR A 75 -0.75 -8.20 6.38
C TYR A 75 -2.11 -8.86 6.24
N GLU A 76 -2.80 -8.58 5.14
CA GLU A 76 -4.07 -9.21 4.82
C GLU A 76 -3.86 -10.68 4.41
N TYR A 77 -4.75 -11.55 4.87
CA TYR A 77 -4.71 -12.99 4.61
C TYR A 77 -6.12 -13.56 4.40
N ASP A 78 -6.24 -14.46 3.41
CA ASP A 78 -7.50 -15.14 3.06
C ASP A 78 -7.58 -16.51 3.75
N ALA A 79 -8.30 -16.53 4.88
CA ALA A 79 -8.57 -17.75 5.62
C ALA A 79 -9.83 -18.44 5.09
N ASP A 80 -9.69 -19.11 3.93
CA ASP A 80 -10.75 -19.85 3.24
C ASP A 80 -12.05 -19.03 3.11
N GLY A 81 -11.95 -17.83 2.52
CA GLY A 81 -13.04 -16.90 2.26
C GLY A 81 -13.28 -15.85 3.35
N THR A 82 -12.62 -15.97 4.51
CA THR A 82 -12.68 -14.95 5.58
C THR A 82 -11.41 -14.11 5.53
N MET A 83 -11.56 -12.81 5.27
CA MET A 83 -10.45 -11.86 5.38
C MET A 83 -10.05 -11.64 6.83
N LEU A 84 -8.76 -11.79 7.10
CA LEU A 84 -8.16 -11.38 8.36
C LEU A 84 -6.89 -10.57 8.11
N GLU A 85 -6.38 -9.93 9.16
CA GLU A 85 -5.17 -9.11 9.09
C GLU A 85 -4.26 -9.41 10.27
N VAL A 86 -2.99 -9.68 9.98
CA VAL A 86 -1.93 -9.83 10.97
C VAL A 86 -1.15 -8.53 11.05
N LEU A 87 -0.94 -8.00 12.24
CA LEU A 87 -0.04 -6.87 12.46
C LEU A 87 1.32 -7.36 12.92
N ALA A 88 2.38 -6.72 12.43
CA ALA A 88 3.75 -6.89 12.92
C ALA A 88 4.40 -5.53 13.17
N ILE A 89 5.07 -5.39 14.31
CA ILE A 89 5.70 -4.13 14.74
C ILE A 89 6.96 -4.41 15.57
N LYS A 90 7.97 -3.54 15.46
CA LYS A 90 9.16 -3.56 16.32
C LYS A 90 8.90 -2.76 17.60
N ALA A 91 8.92 -3.43 18.74
CA ALA A 91 8.81 -2.80 20.05
C ALA A 91 10.06 -1.99 20.39
N SER A 92 9.98 -1.17 21.44
CA SER A 92 11.10 -0.30 21.87
C SER A 92 12.32 -1.08 22.37
N ASP A 93 12.13 -2.33 22.82
CA ASP A 93 13.20 -3.25 23.20
C ASP A 93 13.90 -3.91 21.99
N GLY A 94 13.46 -3.59 20.77
CA GLY A 94 13.99 -4.12 19.51
C GLY A 94 13.41 -5.47 19.10
N THR A 95 12.56 -6.08 19.93
CA THR A 95 11.87 -7.33 19.58
C THR A 95 10.75 -7.08 18.58
N ILE A 96 10.48 -8.06 17.73
CA ILE A 96 9.38 -8.01 16.79
C ILE A 96 8.16 -8.68 17.41
N ARG A 97 7.04 -7.97 17.41
CA ARG A 97 5.77 -8.38 18.00
C ARG A 97 4.75 -8.64 16.90
N THR A 98 3.98 -9.72 17.05
CA THR A 98 2.91 -10.07 16.10
C THR A 98 1.59 -10.32 16.80
N ALA A 99 0.50 -9.86 16.19
CA ALA A 99 -0.86 -10.08 16.66
C ALA A 99 -1.83 -10.13 15.48
N PHE A 100 -3.02 -10.69 15.67
CA PHE A 100 -4.16 -10.42 14.80
C PHE A 100 -4.65 -8.99 15.02
N ASN A 101 -5.01 -8.27 13.95
CA ASN A 101 -5.51 -6.90 14.01
C ASN A 101 -6.99 -6.83 14.44
N THR A 102 -7.28 -7.42 15.60
CA THR A 102 -8.60 -7.47 16.23
C THR A 102 -8.49 -7.72 17.74
N CYS A 103 -9.59 -7.66 18.50
CA CYS A 103 -9.61 -7.96 19.94
C CYS A 103 -10.84 -8.73 20.39
N GLN A 104 -10.72 -9.45 21.50
CA GLN A 104 -11.78 -10.31 22.05
C GLN A 104 -13.07 -9.56 22.40
N VAL A 105 -12.98 -8.24 22.62
CA VAL A 105 -14.12 -7.41 23.03
C VAL A 105 -14.83 -6.77 21.83
N CYS A 106 -14.09 -6.30 20.84
CA CYS A 106 -14.64 -5.47 19.77
C CYS A 106 -14.73 -6.20 18.42
N PHE A 107 -14.23 -7.44 18.28
CA PHE A 107 -14.16 -8.10 16.97
C PHE A 107 -15.50 -8.16 16.23
N GLY A 108 -16.60 -8.45 16.93
CA GLY A 108 -17.94 -8.52 16.36
C GLY A 108 -18.53 -7.18 15.91
N SER A 109 -17.91 -6.05 16.24
CA SER A 109 -18.39 -4.71 15.83
C SER A 109 -18.06 -4.35 14.38
N GLY A 110 -17.17 -5.10 13.74
CA GLY A 110 -16.55 -4.77 12.46
C GLY A 110 -15.56 -3.61 12.46
N ARG A 111 -15.57 -2.79 13.51
CA ARG A 111 -14.58 -1.71 13.74
C ARG A 111 -13.50 -2.10 14.74
N GLY A 112 -13.47 -3.36 15.17
CA GLY A 112 -12.60 -3.87 16.23
C GLY A 112 -11.12 -3.99 15.87
N TYR A 113 -10.62 -3.24 14.89
CA TYR A 113 -9.24 -3.29 14.39
C TYR A 113 -8.43 -2.09 14.85
N TYR A 114 -7.10 -2.15 14.71
CA TYR A 114 -6.19 -1.09 15.14
C TYR A 114 -5.59 -0.35 13.97
N GLU A 115 -5.35 0.94 14.20
CA GLU A 115 -4.51 1.78 13.36
C GLU A 115 -3.44 2.42 14.24
N GLN A 116 -2.25 2.61 13.69
CA GLN A 116 -1.19 3.28 14.41
C GLN A 116 -1.36 4.81 14.36
N VAL A 117 -1.30 5.44 15.53
CA VAL A 117 -1.27 6.90 15.68
C VAL A 117 -0.07 7.26 16.55
N GLY A 118 1.00 7.75 15.92
CA GLY A 118 2.27 7.98 16.61
C GLY A 118 2.89 6.65 17.02
N ASN A 119 3.18 6.48 18.31
CA ASN A 119 3.74 5.26 18.88
C ASN A 119 2.68 4.34 19.52
N GLN A 120 1.39 4.57 19.23
CA GLN A 120 0.30 3.81 19.82
C GLN A 120 -0.57 3.14 18.78
N LEU A 121 -1.06 1.95 19.09
CA LEU A 121 -2.16 1.31 18.37
C LEU A 121 -3.49 1.78 18.96
N VAL A 122 -4.39 2.27 18.10
CA VAL A 122 -5.70 2.82 18.48
C VAL A 122 -6.80 1.95 17.89
N CYS A 123 -7.69 1.42 18.73
CA CYS A 123 -8.84 0.64 18.28
C CYS A 123 -9.89 1.54 17.60
N GLN A 124 -10.32 1.18 16.41
CA GLN A 124 -11.26 1.96 15.60
C GLN A 124 -12.72 1.83 16.04
N ASN A 125 -13.02 0.94 16.99
CA ASN A 125 -14.33 0.81 17.62
C ASN A 125 -14.42 1.62 18.92
N CYS A 126 -13.56 1.32 19.90
CA CYS A 126 -13.69 1.86 21.26
C CYS A 126 -12.67 2.96 21.62
N GLY A 127 -11.69 3.25 20.75
CA GLY A 127 -10.71 4.31 20.97
C GLY A 127 -9.61 4.00 22.00
N ASN A 128 -9.59 2.78 22.56
CA ASN A 128 -8.51 2.35 23.45
C ASN A 128 -7.15 2.40 22.74
N ARG A 129 -6.11 2.70 23.52
CA ARG A 129 -4.75 2.97 23.04
C ARG A 129 -3.77 2.05 23.75
N PHE A 130 -2.86 1.46 22.98
CA PHE A 130 -1.86 0.52 23.48
C PHE A 130 -0.48 0.92 23.00
N SER A 131 0.54 0.75 23.84
CA SER A 131 1.92 0.87 23.37
C SER A 131 2.22 -0.27 22.40
N GLN A 132 3.13 -0.04 21.45
CA GLN A 132 3.72 -1.13 20.68
C GLN A 132 4.41 -2.18 21.57
N ASP A 133 4.87 -1.78 22.76
CA ASP A 133 5.50 -2.67 23.75
C ASP A 133 4.51 -3.64 24.40
N ASP A 134 3.20 -3.35 24.34
CA ASP A 134 2.15 -4.21 24.89
C ASP A 134 1.74 -5.32 23.93
N VAL A 135 2.06 -5.18 22.64
CA VAL A 135 1.71 -6.14 21.58
C VAL A 135 2.38 -7.48 21.87
N GLU A 136 1.61 -8.57 21.77
CA GLU A 136 2.05 -9.94 22.08
C GLU A 136 2.35 -10.22 23.57
N VAL A 137 2.57 -9.19 24.38
CA VAL A 137 2.87 -9.29 25.82
C VAL A 137 1.57 -9.32 26.64
N THR A 138 0.73 -8.31 26.50
CA THR A 138 -0.54 -8.20 27.23
C THR A 138 -1.63 -8.93 26.46
N LYS A 139 -2.38 -9.80 27.15
CA LYS A 139 -3.35 -10.69 26.53
C LYS A 139 -4.76 -10.41 27.04
N GLY A 140 -5.73 -10.60 26.15
CA GLY A 140 -7.14 -10.55 26.46
C GLY A 140 -7.73 -9.14 26.53
N GLY A 141 -9.06 -9.10 26.63
CA GLY A 141 -9.82 -7.86 26.65
C GLY A 141 -9.67 -7.07 25.34
N CYS A 142 -9.36 -5.78 25.47
CA CYS A 142 -9.24 -4.86 24.35
C CYS A 142 -7.82 -4.80 23.74
N ASN A 143 -6.90 -5.70 24.09
CA ASN A 143 -5.58 -5.75 23.45
C ASN A 143 -5.66 -6.49 22.10
N PRO A 144 -4.75 -6.23 21.14
CA PRO A 144 -4.62 -7.06 19.95
C PRO A 144 -4.46 -8.54 20.32
N VAL A 145 -5.14 -9.45 19.62
CA VAL A 145 -5.05 -10.89 19.93
C VAL A 145 -3.66 -11.39 19.54
N PRO A 146 -2.83 -11.87 20.49
CA PRO A 146 -1.42 -12.15 20.24
C PRO A 146 -1.22 -13.39 19.36
N ILE A 147 -0.18 -13.35 18.51
CA ILE A 147 0.37 -14.53 17.82
C ILE A 147 1.68 -14.86 18.52
N GLN A 148 1.64 -15.86 19.40
CA GLN A 148 2.74 -16.14 20.33
C GLN A 148 3.86 -16.92 19.65
N GLU A 149 4.98 -17.09 20.37
CA GLU A 149 6.12 -17.88 19.90
C GLU A 149 5.73 -19.32 19.49
N ALA A 150 4.76 -19.95 20.17
CA ALA A 150 4.29 -21.29 19.80
C ALA A 150 3.46 -21.33 18.51
N ASP A 151 2.95 -20.17 18.05
CA ASP A 151 2.03 -20.05 16.91
C ASP A 151 2.75 -19.65 15.61
N LYS A 152 4.08 -19.44 15.68
CA LYS A 152 4.90 -18.98 14.56
C LYS A 152 6.30 -19.57 14.59
N THR A 153 6.95 -19.61 13.45
CA THR A 153 8.39 -19.88 13.35
C THR A 153 9.10 -18.59 12.98
N VAL A 154 10.25 -18.31 13.61
CA VAL A 154 11.06 -17.14 13.31
C VAL A 154 12.46 -17.61 12.94
N ASP A 155 12.92 -17.23 11.75
CA ASP A 155 14.32 -17.39 11.34
C ASP A 155 14.99 -16.01 11.14
N ASN A 156 16.19 -15.97 10.54
CA ASN A 156 16.93 -14.72 10.35
C ASN A 156 16.29 -13.77 9.32
N THR A 157 15.36 -14.27 8.51
CA THR A 157 14.79 -13.58 7.35
C THR A 157 13.30 -13.37 7.48
N ASN A 158 12.57 -14.33 8.04
CA ASN A 158 11.12 -14.37 8.00
C ASN A 158 10.51 -14.79 9.34
N ILE A 159 9.29 -14.32 9.53
CA ILE A 159 8.31 -14.91 10.45
C ILE A 159 7.32 -15.68 9.59
N THR A 160 7.08 -16.94 9.94
CA THR A 160 6.14 -17.83 9.26
C THR A 160 5.01 -18.20 10.21
N ILE A 161 3.77 -17.98 9.78
CA ILE A 161 2.55 -18.32 10.54
C ILE A 161 1.75 -19.33 9.72
N SER A 162 1.43 -20.49 10.31
CA SER A 162 0.84 -21.59 9.56
C SER A 162 -0.58 -21.27 9.09
N LYS A 163 -0.95 -21.80 7.91
CA LYS A 163 -2.32 -21.74 7.40
C LYS A 163 -3.32 -22.25 8.45
N GLU A 164 -3.00 -23.37 9.10
CA GLU A 164 -3.86 -23.98 10.12
C GLU A 164 -4.15 -23.02 11.28
N PHE A 165 -3.11 -22.37 11.80
CA PHE A 165 -3.27 -21.41 12.89
C PHE A 165 -4.06 -20.17 12.45
N LEU A 166 -3.76 -19.61 11.28
CA LEU A 166 -4.50 -18.47 10.72
C LEU A 166 -5.99 -18.80 10.54
N ASN A 167 -6.29 -19.99 10.01
CA ASN A 167 -7.65 -20.48 9.85
C ASN A 167 -8.39 -20.68 11.18
N SER A 168 -7.68 -20.98 12.27
CA SER A 168 -8.30 -21.09 13.60
C SER A 168 -8.84 -19.76 14.14
N ALA A 169 -8.36 -18.62 13.61
CA ALA A 169 -8.74 -17.29 14.06
C ALA A 169 -9.95 -16.69 13.33
N LYS A 170 -10.54 -17.40 12.34
CA LYS A 170 -11.61 -16.88 11.46
C LYS A 170 -12.76 -16.20 12.20
N GLU A 171 -13.22 -16.79 13.31
CA GLU A 171 -14.34 -16.24 14.10
C GLU A 171 -14.06 -14.82 14.60
N LEU A 172 -12.80 -14.47 14.86
CA LEU A 172 -12.39 -13.11 15.26
C LEU A 172 -12.53 -12.08 14.13
N PHE A 173 -12.89 -12.51 12.92
CA PHE A 173 -12.92 -11.69 11.72
C PHE A 173 -14.25 -11.79 10.94
N ASP A 174 -15.25 -12.52 11.43
CA ASP A 174 -16.54 -12.68 10.73
C ASP A 174 -17.23 -11.37 10.36
N ASN A 175 -17.03 -10.32 11.17
CA ASN A 175 -17.60 -8.98 10.92
C ASN A 175 -16.55 -7.94 10.50
N TRP A 176 -15.30 -8.33 10.27
CA TRP A 176 -14.17 -7.42 10.18
C TRP A 176 -14.27 -6.46 8.98
N LYS A 177 -14.19 -5.16 9.28
CA LYS A 177 -14.25 -4.05 8.32
C LYS A 177 -15.47 -4.10 7.37
N LEU A 178 -16.58 -4.72 7.80
CA LEU A 178 -17.86 -4.71 7.09
C LEU A 178 -18.56 -3.34 7.12
#